data_AF-A0A3N5MFV8-F1
#
_entry.id   AF-A0A3N5MFV8-F1
#
_cell.length_a   1.000
_cell.length_b   1.000
_cell.length_c   1.000
_cell.angle_alpha   90.00
_cell.angle_beta   90.00
_cell.angle_gamma   90.00
#
_symmetry.space_group_name_H-M   'P 1'
#
loop_
_entity.id
_entity.type
_entity.pdbx_description
1 polymer ?
#
loop_
_entity_poly.entity_id
_entity_poly.type
_entity_poly.pdbx_seq_one_letter_code
_entity_poly.pdbx_strand_id
1 'polypeptide(L)'
;EDGRAAAALEAFIEDLLKRVAGHVAVTGEPREIVLSGRLARVPALRDAVAGRLARFAPVRDAGGIAEHASEAAQGAALIAQGLLGGGAEEALVDALRLREARGSALDHLYIAEADALRRRHPQSRRVSSPVARGGST
;
A
#
# COMPACT_ATOMS: atom_id res chain seq x y z
N GLU A 1 25.23 20.21 -15.86
CA GLU A 1 24.04 20.06 -15.00
C GLU A 1 23.44 18.64 -15.02
N ASP A 2 23.69 17.84 -16.05
CA ASP A 2 23.16 16.47 -16.21
C ASP A 2 23.62 15.43 -15.15
N GLY A 3 24.87 15.52 -14.69
CA GLY A 3 25.44 14.50 -13.78
C GLY A 3 24.78 14.40 -12.41
N ARG A 4 24.21 15.50 -11.88
CA ARG A 4 23.50 15.47 -10.60
C ARG A 4 22.13 14.80 -10.71
N ALA A 5 21.43 15.03 -11.82
CA ALA A 5 20.14 14.40 -12.08
C ALA A 5 20.32 12.88 -12.27
N ALA A 6 21.33 12.47 -13.03
CA ALA A 6 21.67 11.06 -13.19
C ALA A 6 22.03 10.38 -11.86
N ALA A 7 22.86 11.02 -11.03
CA ALA A 7 23.21 10.49 -9.71
C ALA A 7 21.99 10.36 -8.78
N ALA A 8 21.08 11.35 -8.80
CA ALA A 8 19.85 11.30 -8.02
C ALA A 8 18.90 10.18 -8.49
N LEU A 9 18.79 9.97 -9.81
CA LEU A 9 18.00 8.88 -10.38
C LEU A 9 18.55 7.51 -9.98
N GLU A 10 19.86 7.32 -10.06
CA GLU A 10 20.46 6.04 -9.65
C GLU A 10 20.32 5.80 -8.14
N ALA A 11 20.52 6.82 -7.31
CA ALA A 11 20.28 6.69 -5.87
C ALA A 11 18.82 6.32 -5.55
N PHE A 12 17.87 6.91 -6.27
CA PHE A 12 16.45 6.58 -6.15
C PHE A 12 16.17 5.12 -6.53
N ILE A 13 16.69 4.67 -7.67
CA ILE A 13 16.52 3.29 -8.14
C ILE A 13 17.19 2.32 -7.17
N GLU A 14 18.39 2.62 -6.67
CA GLU A 14 19.10 1.80 -5.70
C GLU A 14 18.31 1.61 -4.41
N ASP A 15 17.74 2.68 -3.83
CA ASP A 15 16.90 2.59 -2.62
C ASP A 15 15.64 1.75 -2.87
N LEU A 16 14.97 1.96 -4.01
CA LEU A 16 13.80 1.19 -4.40
C LEU A 16 14.11 -0.31 -4.50
N LEU A 17 15.23 -0.67 -5.12
CA LEU A 17 15.68 -2.05 -5.26
C LEU A 17 16.00 -2.69 -3.90
N LYS A 18 16.64 -1.94 -2.99
CA LYS A 18 16.91 -2.41 -1.62
C LYS A 18 15.61 -2.70 -0.87
N ARG A 19 14.61 -1.83 -1.01
CA ARG A 19 13.29 -2.04 -0.39
C ARG A 19 12.59 -3.28 -0.93
N VAL A 20 12.59 -3.47 -2.24
CA VAL A 20 11.99 -4.66 -2.86
C VAL A 20 12.75 -5.92 -2.44
N ALA A 21 14.09 -5.91 -2.44
CA ALA A 21 14.89 -7.02 -1.95
C ALA A 21 14.60 -7.36 -0.48
N GLY A 22 14.45 -6.34 0.37
CA GLY A 22 14.07 -6.51 1.77
C GLY A 22 12.67 -7.13 1.92
N HIS A 23 11.72 -6.75 1.07
CA HIS A 23 10.40 -7.37 1.05
C HIS A 23 10.48 -8.84 0.61
N VAL A 24 11.17 -9.12 -0.50
CA VAL A 24 11.39 -10.48 -1.02
C VAL A 24 12.05 -11.38 0.01
N ALA A 25 13.01 -10.86 0.78
CA ALA A 25 13.67 -11.62 1.84
C ALA A 25 12.72 -12.07 2.96
N VAL A 26 11.63 -11.32 3.20
CA VAL A 26 10.64 -11.61 4.26
C VAL A 26 9.44 -12.39 3.72
N THR A 27 9.00 -12.11 2.49
CA THR A 27 7.76 -12.66 1.92
C THR A 27 7.97 -13.74 0.86
N GLY A 28 9.20 -13.93 0.39
CA GLY A 28 9.50 -14.72 -0.82
C GLY A 28 9.32 -13.94 -2.12
N GLU A 29 9.58 -14.58 -3.25
CA GLU A 29 9.44 -13.98 -4.59
C GLU A 29 7.97 -13.65 -4.89
N PRO A 30 7.65 -12.39 -5.26
CA PRO A 30 6.28 -12.02 -5.59
C PRO A 30 5.88 -12.59 -6.96
N ARG A 31 4.57 -12.77 -7.16
CA ARG A 31 4.04 -13.19 -8.46
C ARG A 31 4.20 -12.10 -9.54
N GLU A 32 4.11 -10.85 -9.13
CA GLU A 32 4.24 -9.68 -9.99
C GLU A 32 4.59 -8.44 -9.16
N ILE A 33 5.11 -7.42 -9.82
CA ILE A 33 5.33 -6.07 -9.27
C ILE A 33 4.46 -5.10 -10.06
N VAL A 34 3.65 -4.32 -9.34
CA VAL A 34 2.71 -3.37 -9.94
C VAL A 34 3.18 -1.93 -9.70
N LEU A 35 3.43 -1.19 -10.77
CA LEU A 35 3.78 0.24 -10.73
C LEU A 35 2.51 1.09 -10.76
N SER A 36 2.43 2.08 -9.86
CA SER A 36 1.28 2.98 -9.77
C SER A 36 1.70 4.42 -9.52
N GLY A 37 0.74 5.35 -9.66
CA GLY A 37 0.94 6.76 -9.37
C GLY A 37 1.85 7.48 -10.37
N ARG A 38 2.43 8.59 -9.94
CA ARG A 38 3.17 9.52 -10.81
C ARG A 38 4.38 8.89 -11.50
N LEU A 39 5.05 7.94 -10.85
CA LEU A 39 6.22 7.25 -11.42
C LEU A 39 5.86 6.50 -12.70
N ALA A 40 4.71 5.81 -12.71
CA ALA A 40 4.24 5.06 -13.88
C ALA A 40 3.84 5.95 -15.07
N ARG A 41 3.63 7.26 -14.84
CA ARG A 41 3.22 8.23 -15.87
C ARG A 41 4.39 8.92 -16.58
N VAL A 42 5.62 8.71 -16.14
CA VAL A 42 6.84 9.24 -16.77
C VAL A 42 7.55 8.08 -17.47
N PRO A 43 7.40 7.90 -18.80
CA PRO A 43 7.85 6.69 -19.49
C PRO A 43 9.32 6.35 -19.24
N ALA A 44 10.22 7.33 -19.35
CA ALA A 44 11.65 7.12 -19.12
C ALA A 44 11.96 6.61 -17.70
N LEU A 45 11.27 7.14 -16.69
CA LEU A 45 11.45 6.70 -15.30
C LEU A 45 10.83 5.33 -15.06
N ARG A 46 9.62 5.11 -15.58
CA ARG A 46 8.92 3.82 -15.51
C ARG A 46 9.77 2.71 -16.13
N ASP A 47 10.31 2.94 -17.33
CA ASP A 47 11.05 1.92 -18.07
C ASP A 47 12.40 1.60 -17.38
N ALA A 48 13.09 2.62 -16.87
CA ALA A 48 14.31 2.43 -16.08
C ALA A 48 14.06 1.61 -14.80
N VAL A 49 12.96 1.91 -14.09
CA VAL A 49 12.57 1.22 -12.87
C VAL A 49 12.10 -0.21 -13.17
N ALA A 50 11.23 -0.39 -14.16
CA ALA A 50 10.68 -1.69 -14.55
C ALA A 50 11.80 -2.65 -14.99
N GLY A 51 12.73 -2.19 -15.83
CA GLY A 51 13.86 -3.01 -16.28
C GLY A 51 14.74 -3.50 -15.12
N ARG A 52 14.92 -2.70 -14.07
CA ARG A 52 15.71 -3.07 -12.88
C ARG A 52 14.94 -3.97 -11.90
N LEU A 53 13.62 -3.82 -11.84
CA LEU A 53 12.74 -4.62 -10.98
C LEU A 53 12.37 -5.98 -11.58
N ALA A 54 12.43 -6.14 -12.91
CA ALA A 54 12.09 -7.37 -13.62
C ALA A 54 12.88 -8.61 -13.16
N ARG A 55 14.02 -8.42 -12.47
CA ARG A 55 14.78 -9.52 -11.86
C ARG A 55 14.08 -10.18 -10.67
N PHE A 56 13.09 -9.51 -10.05
CA PHE A 56 12.37 -10.04 -8.89
C PHE A 56 11.06 -10.70 -9.29
N ALA A 57 10.34 -10.14 -10.26
CA ALA A 57 9.10 -10.66 -10.81
C ALA A 57 8.68 -9.87 -12.07
N PRO A 58 7.72 -10.37 -12.87
CA PRO A 58 7.11 -9.59 -13.94
C PRO A 58 6.59 -8.23 -13.45
N VAL A 59 6.92 -7.16 -14.17
CA VAL A 59 6.51 -5.80 -13.82
C VAL A 59 5.41 -5.34 -14.77
N ARG A 60 4.33 -4.79 -14.21
CA ARG A 60 3.25 -4.16 -14.99
C ARG A 60 2.77 -2.87 -14.35
N ASP A 61 2.10 -2.04 -15.12
CA ASP A 61 1.37 -0.88 -14.58
C ASP A 61 0.06 -1.34 -13.93
N ALA A 62 -0.37 -0.64 -12.87
CA ALA A 62 -1.63 -0.91 -12.19
C ALA A 62 -2.83 -0.74 -13.12
N GLY A 63 -2.75 0.24 -14.04
CA GLY A 63 -3.90 0.76 -14.75
C GLY A 63 -4.80 1.59 -13.82
N GLY A 64 -5.49 2.58 -14.37
CA GLY A 64 -6.56 3.29 -13.68
C GLY A 64 -7.92 2.87 -14.24
N ILE A 65 -8.93 2.78 -13.38
CA ILE A 65 -10.35 2.60 -13.78
C ILE A 65 -11.08 3.93 -13.95
N ALA A 66 -10.41 5.06 -13.68
CA ALA A 66 -10.94 6.40 -13.84
C ALA A 66 -9.92 7.32 -14.51
N GLU A 67 -10.44 8.30 -15.26
CA GLU A 67 -9.66 9.27 -16.02
C GLU A 67 -8.97 10.31 -15.12
N HIS A 68 -9.67 10.80 -14.10
CA HIS A 68 -9.22 11.94 -13.28
C HIS A 68 -8.73 11.54 -11.89
N ALA A 69 -9.31 10.49 -11.29
CA ALA A 69 -8.95 10.06 -9.94
C ALA A 69 -7.58 9.36 -9.95
N SER A 70 -6.75 9.60 -8.94
CA SER A 70 -5.50 8.84 -8.78
C SER A 70 -5.79 7.37 -8.49
N GLU A 71 -4.86 6.48 -8.84
CA GLU A 71 -4.98 5.04 -8.61
C GLU A 71 -5.19 4.72 -7.11
N ALA A 72 -4.57 5.51 -6.23
CA ALA A 72 -4.76 5.41 -4.78
C ALA A 72 -6.20 5.79 -4.34
N ALA A 73 -6.78 6.84 -4.93
CA ALA A 73 -8.15 7.25 -4.63
C ALA A 73 -9.17 6.22 -5.13
N GLN A 74 -8.92 5.64 -6.32
CA GLN A 74 -9.72 4.55 -6.87
C GLN A 74 -9.68 3.32 -5.94
N GLY A 75 -8.48 2.90 -5.50
CA GLY A 75 -8.33 1.80 -4.56
C GLY A 75 -9.06 2.03 -3.22
N ALA A 76 -9.02 3.25 -2.69
CA ALA A 76 -9.76 3.61 -1.48
C ALA A 76 -11.29 3.50 -1.68
N ALA A 77 -11.80 3.92 -2.85
CA ALA A 77 -13.21 3.79 -3.18
C ALA A 77 -13.63 2.32 -3.29
N LEU A 78 -12.83 1.46 -3.94
CA LEU A 78 -13.09 0.02 -4.05
C LEU A 78 -13.13 -0.65 -2.66
N ILE A 79 -12.18 -0.32 -1.78
CA ILE A 79 -12.19 -0.84 -0.40
C ILE A 79 -13.44 -0.37 0.36
N ALA A 80 -13.83 0.90 0.21
CA ALA A 80 -15.02 1.43 0.86
C ALA A 80 -16.31 0.73 0.37
N GLN A 81 -16.43 0.52 -0.93
CA GLN A 81 -17.54 -0.25 -1.52
C GLN A 81 -17.57 -1.69 -1.01
N GLY A 82 -16.42 -2.37 -1.03
CA GLY A 82 -16.31 -3.73 -0.53
C GLY A 82 -16.66 -3.88 0.95
N LEU A 83 -16.41 -2.83 1.77
CA LEU A 83 -16.77 -2.80 3.19
C LEU A 83 -18.28 -2.64 3.40
N LEU A 84 -18.98 -1.92 2.52
CA LEU A 84 -20.46 -1.83 2.53
C LEU A 84 -21.10 -3.19 2.20
N GLY A 85 -20.44 -4.01 1.38
CA GLY A 85 -20.86 -5.36 1.00
C GLY A 85 -21.89 -5.39 -0.14
N GLY A 86 -22.24 -6.60 -0.59
CA GLY A 86 -23.29 -6.81 -1.61
C GLY A 86 -22.83 -6.56 -3.06
N GLY A 87 -21.52 -6.53 -3.29
CA GLY A 87 -20.90 -6.32 -4.60
C GLY A 87 -19.63 -7.16 -4.77
N ALA A 88 -19.05 -7.12 -5.97
CA ALA A 88 -17.84 -7.89 -6.29
C ALA A 88 -16.61 -7.43 -5.49
N GLU A 89 -16.60 -6.17 -5.05
CA GLU A 89 -15.55 -5.56 -4.25
C GLU A 89 -15.43 -6.18 -2.85
N GLU A 90 -16.44 -6.91 -2.39
CA GLU A 90 -16.40 -7.65 -1.13
C GLU A 90 -15.27 -8.70 -1.12
N ALA A 91 -15.03 -9.34 -2.26
CA ALA A 91 -13.94 -10.31 -2.43
C ALA A 91 -12.55 -9.68 -2.18
N LEU A 92 -12.37 -8.38 -2.48
CA LEU A 92 -11.12 -7.68 -2.19
C LEU A 92 -10.94 -7.50 -0.67
N VAL A 93 -12.00 -7.10 0.02
CA VAL A 93 -11.98 -6.89 1.48
C VAL A 93 -11.75 -8.20 2.23
N ASP A 94 -12.32 -9.30 1.73
CA ASP A 94 -12.14 -10.65 2.28
C ASP A 94 -10.74 -11.20 2.01
N ALA A 95 -10.22 -11.06 0.78
CA ALA A 95 -8.86 -11.47 0.45
C ALA A 95 -7.81 -10.72 1.29
N LEU A 96 -8.06 -9.44 1.58
CA LEU A 96 -7.22 -8.63 2.47
C LEU A 96 -7.53 -8.83 3.96
N ARG A 97 -8.56 -9.62 4.29
CA ARG A 97 -9.04 -9.88 5.66
C ARG A 97 -9.28 -8.60 6.47
N LEU A 98 -9.72 -7.51 5.83
CA LEU A 98 -9.85 -6.21 6.49
C LEU A 98 -10.90 -6.22 7.61
N ARG A 99 -11.95 -7.04 7.48
CA ARG A 99 -12.96 -7.23 8.53
C ARG A 99 -12.40 -7.88 9.78
N GLU A 100 -11.26 -8.56 9.70
CA GLU A 100 -10.57 -9.22 10.81
C GLU A 100 -9.39 -8.40 11.32
N ALA A 101 -8.93 -7.39 10.59
CA ALA A 101 -7.81 -6.54 10.97
C ALA A 101 -8.10 -5.81 12.29
N ARG A 102 -7.27 -6.03 13.31
CA ARG A 102 -7.38 -5.40 14.64
C ARG A 102 -5.98 -5.05 15.14
N GLY A 103 -5.94 -4.14 16.12
CA GLY A 103 -4.68 -3.67 16.70
C GLY A 103 -3.89 -2.75 15.78
N SER A 104 -2.63 -2.52 16.12
CA SER A 104 -1.69 -1.71 15.36
C SER A 104 -0.28 -2.29 15.45
N ALA A 105 0.60 -1.87 14.53
CA ALA A 105 2.02 -2.23 14.60
C ALA A 105 2.66 -1.85 15.95
N LEU A 106 2.11 -0.85 16.66
CA LEU A 106 2.60 -0.42 17.96
C LEU A 106 2.25 -1.38 19.10
N ASP A 107 1.29 -2.30 18.91
CA ASP A 107 0.91 -3.26 19.95
C ASP A 107 2.02 -4.30 20.19
N HIS A 108 2.93 -4.46 19.23
CA HIS A 108 4.08 -5.36 19.29
C HIS A 108 5.40 -4.64 19.58
N LEU A 109 5.37 -3.34 19.91
CA LEU A 109 6.55 -2.62 20.38
C LEU A 109 6.74 -2.83 21.88
N TYR A 110 7.87 -3.44 22.24
CA TYR A 110 8.33 -3.60 23.61
C TYR A 110 9.48 -2.61 23.87
N ILE A 111 9.13 -1.39 24.28
CA ILE A 111 10.09 -0.39 24.77
C ILE A 111 9.91 -0.34 26.28
N ALA A 112 11.01 -0.27 27.05
CA ALA A 112 10.96 -0.31 28.51
C ALA A 112 9.97 0.73 29.11
N GLU A 113 9.80 1.89 28.47
CA GLU A 113 8.83 2.91 28.88
C GLU A 113 7.52 2.94 28.07
N ALA A 114 7.34 2.07 27.06
CA ALA A 114 6.16 2.10 26.18
C ALA A 114 4.85 1.95 26.96
N ASP A 115 4.80 1.06 27.95
CA ASP A 115 3.60 0.88 28.76
C ASP A 115 3.28 2.11 29.60
N ALA A 116 4.31 2.81 30.09
CA ALA A 116 4.11 4.09 30.77
C ALA A 116 3.63 5.17 29.80
N LEU A 117 4.11 5.17 28.56
CA LEU A 117 3.70 6.09 27.50
C LEU A 117 2.25 5.84 27.04
N ARG A 118 1.85 4.58 26.84
CA ARG A 118 0.47 4.17 26.53
C ARG A 118 -0.52 4.56 27.62
N ARG A 119 -0.12 4.48 28.90
CA ARG A 119 -0.94 4.93 30.03
C ARG A 119 -1.08 6.45 30.10
N ARG A 120 -0.01 7.21 29.79
CA ARG A 120 -0.03 8.69 29.78
C ARG A 120 -0.75 9.27 28.57
N HIS A 121 -0.66 8.59 27.43
CA HIS A 121 -1.29 8.99 26.18
C HIS A 121 -2.18 7.84 25.69
N PRO A 122 -3.33 7.60 26.36
CA PRO A 122 -4.29 6.64 25.87
C PRO A 122 -4.76 7.13 24.50
N GLN A 123 -4.31 6.47 23.44
CA GLN A 123 -4.85 6.76 22.12
C GLN A 123 -6.32 6.37 22.15
N SER A 124 -7.19 7.22 21.61
CA SER A 124 -8.56 6.80 21.40
C SER A 124 -8.48 5.54 20.55
N ARG A 125 -8.90 4.41 21.11
CA ARG A 125 -9.29 3.27 20.27
C ARG A 125 -10.20 3.91 19.24
N ARG A 126 -9.83 3.87 17.96
CA ARG A 126 -10.82 4.12 16.92
C ARG A 126 -11.86 3.03 17.14
N VAL A 127 -12.92 3.39 17.87
CA VAL A 127 -14.17 2.65 17.82
C VAL A 127 -14.50 2.72 16.35
N SER A 128 -14.39 1.60 15.65
CA SER A 128 -15.07 1.46 14.38
C SER A 128 -16.51 1.83 14.69
N SER A 129 -16.96 3.02 14.24
CA SER A 129 -18.35 3.41 14.40
C SER A 129 -19.19 2.24 13.90
N PRO A 130 -20.17 1.75 14.67
CA PRO A 130 -21.06 0.75 14.14
C PRO A 130 -21.70 1.39 12.90
N VAL A 131 -21.44 0.82 11.72
CA VAL A 131 -22.22 1.14 10.53
C VAL A 131 -23.66 0.85 10.91
N ALA A 132 -24.45 1.91 11.05
CA ALA A 132 -25.87 1.78 11.32
C ALA A 132 -26.45 0.93 10.19
N ARG A 133 -26.88 -0.30 10.51
CA ARG A 133 -27.70 -1.08 9.58
C ARG A 133 -29.00 -0.32 9.44
N GLY A 134 -29.10 0.50 8.39
CA GLY A 134 -30.37 1.08 7.96
C GLY A 134 -31.26 -0.06 7.50
N GLY A 135 -32.07 -0.60 8.40
CA GLY A 135 -33.25 -1.35 8.01
C GLY A 135 -34.27 -0.37 7.47
N SER A 136 -34.56 -0.45 6.17
CA SER A 136 -35.79 0.11 5.63
C SER A 136 -36.88 -0.93 5.88
N THR A 137 -37.82 -0.58 6.76
CA THR A 137 -39.24 -0.95 6.57
C THR A 137 -39.79 -0.29 5.33
#